data_AF-A0A0B7MR97-F1
#
_entry.id   AF-A0A0B7MR97-F1
#
_cell.length_a   1.000
_cell.length_b   1.000
_cell.length_c   1.000
_cell.angle_alpha   90.00
_cell.angle_beta   90.00
_cell.angle_gamma   90.00
#
_symmetry.space_group_name_H-M   'P 1'
#
loop_
_entity.id
_entity.type
_entity.pdbx_description
1 polymer ?
#
loop_
_entity_poly.entity_id
_entity_poly.type
_entity_poly.pdbx_seq_one_letter_code
_entity_poly.pdbx_strand_id
1 'polypeptide(L)' 'MSKRPELVPLNLKIESSKDATIASATTFLDKFLHEGVAIHAANNTVAAQLHQLHQGLKEEKKRSRGHTASTETKEF' A
#
# COMPACT_ATOMS: atom_id res chain seq x y z
N MET A 1 -2.11 21.81 11.90
CA MET A 1 -1.98 21.33 10.51
C MET A 1 -3.36 21.30 9.89
N SER A 2 -3.65 22.19 8.94
CA SER A 2 -4.96 22.26 8.27
C SER A 2 -5.10 21.08 7.32
N LYS A 3 -5.97 20.13 7.67
CA LYS A 3 -6.33 19.01 6.78
C LYS A 3 -7.06 19.60 5.56
N ARG A 4 -6.48 19.49 4.36
CA ARG A 4 -7.20 19.79 3.12
C ARG A 4 -8.43 18.89 3.05
N PRO A 5 -9.61 19.40 2.63
CA PRO A 5 -10.78 18.56 2.43
C PRO A 5 -10.46 17.54 1.33
N GLU A 6 -10.58 16.24 1.62
CA GLU A 6 -10.58 15.21 0.59
C GLU A 6 -11.81 15.41 -0.29
N LEU A 7 -11.58 15.55 -1.60
CA LEU A 7 -12.65 15.62 -2.59
C LEU A 7 -13.32 14.26 -2.68
N VAL A 8 -14.38 14.07 -1.89
CA VAL A 8 -15.26 12.91 -1.94
C VAL A 8 -16.53 13.27 -2.71
N PRO A 9 -17.12 12.31 -3.47
CA PRO A 9 -18.43 12.51 -4.09
C PRO A 9 -19.48 12.99 -3.07
N LEU A 10 -20.47 13.75 -3.51
CA LEU A 10 -21.45 14.47 -2.65
C LEU A 10 -22.15 13.61 -1.57
N ASN A 11 -22.20 12.29 -1.74
CA ASN A 11 -22.85 11.36 -0.82
C ASN A 11 -21.87 10.43 -0.07
N LEU A 12 -20.57 10.64 -0.19
CA LEU A 12 -19.55 9.84 0.50
C LEU A 12 -19.08 10.58 1.75
N LYS A 13 -19.32 9.98 2.92
CA LYS A 13 -18.81 10.46 4.19
C LYS A 13 -17.70 9.51 4.65
N ILE A 14 -16.52 10.06 4.94
CA ILE A 14 -15.43 9.29 5.55
C ILE A 14 -15.75 9.14 7.04
N GLU A 15 -16.12 7.93 7.47
CA GLU A 15 -16.41 7.66 8.88
C GLU A 15 -15.15 7.46 9.72
N SER A 16 -14.11 6.87 9.13
CA SER A 16 -12.80 6.73 9.77
C SER A 16 -11.70 6.60 8.73
N SER A 17 -10.51 7.07 9.09
CA SER A 17 -9.27 6.85 8.34
C SER A 17 -8.24 6.28 9.29
N LYS A 18 -7.60 5.19 8.88
CA LYS A 18 -6.60 4.47 9.68
C LYS A 18 -5.34 4.30 8.86
N ASP A 19 -4.20 4.44 9.51
CA ASP A 19 -2.92 4.16 8.87
C ASP A 19 -2.81 2.67 8.54
N ALA A 20 -2.30 2.37 7.35
CA ALA A 20 -2.01 1.02 6.92
C ALA A 20 -0.51 0.74 7.08
N THR A 21 -0.17 -0.40 7.69
CA THR A 21 1.20 -0.89 7.69
C THR A 21 1.57 -1.43 6.31
N ILE A 22 2.87 -1.41 5.96
CA ILE A 22 3.37 -2.00 4.70
C ILE A 22 2.87 -3.44 4.52
N ALA A 23 2.88 -4.24 5.59
CA ALA A 23 2.41 -5.62 5.55
C ALA A 23 0.91 -5.71 5.20
N SER A 24 0.08 -4.91 5.86
CA SER A 24 -1.37 -4.87 5.60
C SER A 24 -1.70 -4.36 4.21
N ALA A 25 -1.01 -3.31 3.73
CA ALA A 25 -1.19 -2.75 2.40
C ALA A 25 -0.78 -3.74 1.31
N THR A 26 0.33 -4.47 1.51
CA THR A 26 0.77 -5.52 0.58
C THR A 26 -0.28 -6.61 0.44
N THR A 27 -0.77 -7.15 1.57
CA THR A 27 -1.79 -8.22 1.55
C THR A 27 -3.12 -7.74 0.95
N PHE A 28 -3.52 -6.50 1.25
CA PHE A 28 -4.72 -5.92 0.67
C PHE A 28 -4.63 -5.81 -0.86
N LEU A 29 -3.53 -5.27 -1.38
CA LEU A 29 -3.32 -5.11 -2.81
C LEU A 29 -3.21 -6.46 -3.54
N ASP A 30 -2.56 -7.45 -2.94
CA ASP A 30 -2.46 -8.80 -3.51
C ASP A 30 -3.87 -9.40 -3.72
N LYS A 31 -4.71 -9.34 -2.69
CA LYS A 31 -6.10 -9.80 -2.76
C LYS A 31 -6.90 -9.00 -3.79
N PHE A 32 -6.80 -7.68 -3.75
CA PHE A 32 -7.54 -6.79 -4.64
C PHE A 32 -7.18 -6.98 -6.12
N LEU A 33 -5.89 -7.17 -6.44
CA LEU A 33 -5.44 -7.41 -7.80
C LEU A 33 -5.82 -8.82 -8.30
N HIS A 34 -5.87 -9.80 -7.39
CA HIS A 34 -6.27 -11.16 -7.73
C HIS A 34 -7.78 -11.30 -7.96
N GLU A 35 -8.59 -10.65 -7.12
CA GLU A 35 -10.07 -10.68 -7.22
C GLU A 35 -10.61 -9.63 -8.22
N GLY A 36 -9.84 -8.57 -8.48
CA GLY A 36 -10.23 -7.40 -9.26
C GLY A 36 -10.12 -7.54 -10.77
N VAL A 37 -10.61 -8.66 -11.34
CA VAL A 37 -10.70 -8.86 -12.81
C VAL A 37 -11.44 -7.70 -13.49
N ALA A 38 -12.45 -7.13 -12.80
CA ALA A 38 -13.23 -5.99 -13.30
C ALA A 38 -12.41 -4.70 -13.47
N ILE A 39 -11.33 -4.51 -12.70
CA ILE A 39 -10.48 -3.31 -12.80
C ILE A 39 -9.56 -3.40 -14.02
N HIS A 40 -9.09 -4.61 -14.33
CA HIS A 40 -8.32 -4.86 -15.54
C HIS A 40 -9.18 -4.54 -16.77
N ALA A 41 -10.46 -4.95 -16.75
CA ALA A 41 -11.40 -4.64 -17.83
C ALA A 41 -11.81 -3.15 -17.91
N ALA A 42 -11.93 -2.46 -16.77
CA ALA A 42 -12.44 -1.09 -16.73
C ALA A 42 -11.36 0.00 -16.85
N ASN A 43 -10.13 -0.23 -16.37
CA ASN A 43 -9.05 0.76 -16.45
C ASN A 43 -7.65 0.12 -16.28
N ASN A 44 -7.06 -0.29 -17.40
CA ASN A 44 -5.73 -0.92 -17.45
C ASN A 44 -4.61 -0.06 -16.84
N THR A 45 -4.67 1.26 -16.96
CA THR A 45 -3.64 2.16 -16.43
C THR A 45 -3.62 2.13 -14.90
N VAL A 46 -4.80 2.16 -14.28
CA VAL A 46 -4.91 2.07 -12.81
C VAL A 46 -4.46 0.70 -12.32
N ALA A 47 -4.84 -0.38 -13.02
CA ALA A 47 -4.36 -1.73 -12.68
C ALA A 47 -2.82 -1.81 -12.72
N ALA A 48 -2.19 -1.26 -13.76
CA ALA A 48 -0.74 -1.24 -13.89
C ALA A 48 -0.06 -0.44 -12.75
N GLN A 49 -0.60 0.73 -12.40
CA GLN A 49 -0.09 1.54 -11.28
C GLN A 49 -0.20 0.79 -9.94
N LEU A 50 -1.31 0.10 -9.71
CA LEU A 50 -1.50 -0.72 -8.50
C LEU A 50 -0.55 -1.94 -8.46
N HIS A 51 -0.27 -2.56 -9.61
CA HIS A 51 0.75 -3.61 -9.71
C HIS A 51 2.15 -3.07 -9.37
N GLN A 52 2.53 -1.91 -9.91
CA GLN A 52 3.81 -1.28 -9.59
C GLN A 52 3.93 -0.94 -8.10
N LEU A 53 2.87 -0.40 -7.51
CA LEU A 53 2.81 -0.12 -6.07
C LEU A 53 2.95 -1.41 -5.24
N HIS A 54 2.25 -2.48 -5.61
CA HIS A 54 2.34 -3.77 -4.92
C HIS A 54 3.78 -4.34 -4.95
N GLN A 55 4.48 -4.23 -6.09
CA GLN A 55 5.88 -4.64 -6.16
C GLN A 55 6.78 -3.81 -5.26
N GLY A 56 6.65 -2.48 -5.29
CA GLY A 56 7.43 -1.59 -4.42
C GLY A 56 7.22 -1.89 -2.93
N LEU A 57 5.98 -2.18 -2.50
CA LEU A 57 5.70 -2.57 -1.12
C LEU A 57 6.31 -3.92 -0.74
N LYS A 58 6.36 -4.89 -1.66
CA LYS A 58 7.04 -6.17 -1.42
C LYS A 58 8.53 -6.01 -1.25
N GLU A 59 9.15 -5.13 -2.03
CA GLU A 59 10.58 -4.81 -1.90
C GLU A 59 10.87 -4.08 -0.59
N GLU A 60 10.04 -3.10 -0.22
CA GLU A 60 10.21 -2.38 1.04
C GLU A 60 10.02 -3.31 2.25
N LYS A 61 9.02 -4.18 2.22
CA LYS A 61 8.82 -5.21 3.26
C LYS A 61 10.04 -6.13 3.43
N LYS A 62 10.72 -6.48 2.34
CA LYS A 62 11.97 -7.27 2.38
C LYS A 62 13.11 -6.44 2.99
N ARG A 63 13.24 -5.17 2.58
CA ARG A 63 14.25 -4.24 3.10
C ARG A 63 14.09 -4.02 4.60
N SER A 64 12.87 -3.79 5.09
CA SER A 64 12.61 -3.59 6.52
C SER A 64 12.95 -4.83 7.36
N ARG A 65 12.82 -6.04 6.81
CA ARG A 65 13.24 -7.30 7.47
C ARG A 65 14.75 -7.50 7.49
N GLY A 66 15.46 -6.98 6.49
CA GLY A 66 16.92 -7.04 6.42
C GLY A 66 17.61 -6.03 7.35
N HIS A 67 16.92 -4.97 7.75
CA HIS A 67 17.51 -3.91 8.57
C HIS A 67 17.71 -4.27 10.05
N THR A 68 17.06 -5.33 10.54
CA THR A 68 17.28 -5.85 11.90
C THR A 68 18.49 -6.79 12.01
N ALA A 69 19.15 -7.14 10.90
CA ALA A 69 20.26 -8.12 10.89
C ALA A 69 21.66 -7.49 10.88
N SER A 70 21.80 -6.17 10.99
CA SER A 70 23.11 -5.49 10.85
C SER A 70 23.36 -4.39 11.88
N THR A 71 22.69 -4.44 13.04
CA THR A 71 22.89 -3.47 14.13
C THR A 71 23.20 -4.14 15.47
N GLU A 72 23.88 -5.28 15.44
CA GLU A 72 24.59 -5.82 16.60
C GLU A 72 25.99 -6.26 16.16
N THR A 73 26.98 -5.96 17.00
CA THR A 73 28.41 -6.34 16.91
C THR A 73 29.33 -5.46 16.06
N LYS A 74 29.68 -4.27 16.58
CA LYS A 74 31.07 -3.77 16.60
C LYS A 74 31.22 -2.56 17.53
N GLU A 75 31.00 -2.78 18.82
CA GLU A 75 31.67 -2.01 19.86
C GLU A 75 32.20 -3.01 20.88
N PHE A 76 33.52 -3.20 20.86
CA PHE A 76 34.46 -3.41 21.97
C PHE A 76 35.85 -3.65 21.35
#